data_AF-A0A958LXA8-F1
#
_entry.id   AF-A0A958LXA8-F1
#
_cell.length_a   1.000
_cell.length_b   1.000
_cell.length_c   1.000
_cell.angle_alpha   90.00
_cell.angle_beta   90.00
_cell.angle_gamma   90.00
#
_symmetry.space_group_name_H-M   'P 1'
#
loop_
_entity.id
_entity.type
_entity.pdbx_description
1 polymer ?
#
loop_
_entity_poly.entity_id
_entity_poly.type
_entity_poly.pdbx_seq_one_letter_code
_entity_poly.pdbx_strand_id
1 'polypeptide(L)'
;KLTNYNMLVTGSSGSGKSFANNFLMLQQIARGTKVFIIDIGGSYKKICELLDGQYFEINLNSEYTLNPFELNDPNDLPGSDKIKGLVSIIEQMVVDSDEKLSRLERVKIEEALTQVFQKVRTVSSKRSPLLSDFSAYCEQSKDEELKKIAKLLFPWTGNAPFGKLLDKSGKINTSSSIIAFDLKGLSQYPDLQSVIVLILTNFILDQVENDRSTAKRVLLDEAWDLLKSPAASAFMEYAARTFRKTGSGISFITQGVEEIVQSQVGSAILNNTASKLIMLQKGDTQVLSKYLKLNSQEIRVIQSLRQKKGFYSEGFLMAGDSRQVIRFYPSPMEYWISTSDARDNLYLQKLMNENNISLSEAVVQASKEAPLGIANQQFKEAL
;
A
#
# COMPACT_ATOMS: atom_id res chain seq x y z
N LYS A 1 -24.08 -11.68 7.92
CA LYS A 1 -23.19 -11.60 6.73
C LYS A 1 -22.75 -10.14 6.59
N LEU A 2 -21.45 -9.85 6.48
CA LEU A 2 -20.95 -8.47 6.33
C LEU A 2 -21.32 -7.89 4.97
N THR A 3 -21.46 -6.56 4.89
CA THR A 3 -21.84 -5.84 3.68
C THR A 3 -20.67 -5.58 2.72
N ASN A 4 -19.43 -5.65 3.21
CA ASN A 4 -18.19 -5.57 2.43
C ASN A 4 -17.00 -6.13 3.25
N TYR A 5 -15.83 -6.21 2.60
CA TYR A 5 -14.56 -6.62 3.21
C TYR A 5 -13.68 -5.44 3.65
N ASN A 6 -14.23 -4.22 3.69
CA ASN A 6 -13.46 -3.06 4.09
C ASN A 6 -13.30 -3.02 5.61
N MET A 7 -12.12 -2.61 6.05
CA MET A 7 -11.78 -2.57 7.48
C MET A 7 -11.12 -1.24 7.84
N LEU A 8 -11.42 -0.74 9.03
CA LEU A 8 -10.61 0.30 9.69
C LEU A 8 -9.87 -0.36 10.85
N VAL A 9 -8.56 -0.23 10.89
CA VAL A 9 -7.71 -0.73 11.98
C VAL A 9 -7.06 0.45 12.68
N THR A 10 -7.30 0.59 13.98
CA THR A 10 -6.70 1.67 14.80
C THR A 10 -6.10 1.12 16.08
N GLY A 11 -5.04 1.77 16.57
CA GLY A 11 -4.29 1.33 17.74
C GLY A 11 -3.00 2.11 17.89
N SER A 12 -2.55 2.36 19.11
CA SER A 12 -1.32 3.13 19.33
C SER A 12 -0.08 2.40 18.84
N SER A 13 1.05 3.10 18.76
CA SER A 13 2.34 2.47 18.45
C SER A 13 2.67 1.34 19.45
N GLY A 14 3.05 0.19 18.89
CA GLY A 14 3.32 -1.05 19.64
C GLY A 14 2.09 -1.88 20.03
N SER A 15 0.86 -1.46 19.70
CA SER A 15 -0.37 -2.22 20.03
C SER A 15 -0.57 -3.53 19.27
N GLY A 16 0.33 -3.85 18.33
CA GLY A 16 0.26 -5.06 17.50
C GLY A 16 -0.60 -4.94 16.25
N LYS A 17 -0.85 -3.72 15.72
CA LYS A 17 -1.58 -3.51 14.45
C LYS A 17 -0.99 -4.31 13.29
N SER A 18 0.28 -4.07 12.95
CA SER A 18 0.94 -4.75 11.83
C SER A 18 0.99 -6.26 12.03
N PHE A 19 1.14 -6.71 13.29
CA PHE A 19 1.06 -8.14 13.64
C PHE A 19 -0.33 -8.73 13.35
N ALA A 20 -1.40 -8.06 13.81
CA ALA A 20 -2.77 -8.48 13.56
C ALA A 20 -3.10 -8.46 12.05
N ASN A 21 -2.60 -7.46 11.32
CA ASN A 21 -2.76 -7.37 9.87
C ASN A 21 -2.05 -8.51 9.15
N ASN A 22 -0.79 -8.82 9.51
CA ASN A 22 -0.06 -9.97 8.96
C ASN A 22 -0.80 -11.27 9.23
N PHE A 23 -1.28 -11.47 10.46
CA PHE A 23 -2.08 -12.64 10.83
C PHE A 23 -3.34 -12.77 9.97
N LEU A 24 -4.13 -11.69 9.82
CA LEU A 24 -5.33 -11.70 8.99
C LEU A 24 -4.99 -11.92 7.52
N MET A 25 -3.90 -11.32 7.03
CA MET A 25 -3.45 -11.39 5.65
C MET A 25 -3.03 -12.80 5.25
N LEU A 26 -2.24 -13.49 6.08
CA LEU A 26 -1.86 -14.90 5.85
C LEU A 26 -3.10 -15.77 5.60
N GLN A 27 -4.16 -15.56 6.38
CA GLN A 27 -5.41 -16.29 6.23
C GLN A 27 -6.17 -15.93 4.94
N GLN A 28 -6.04 -14.69 4.43
CA GLN A 28 -6.63 -14.30 3.13
C GLN A 28 -5.84 -14.89 1.96
N ILE A 29 -4.51 -14.81 2.02
CA ILE A 29 -3.61 -15.37 1.00
C ILE A 29 -3.81 -16.88 0.89
N ALA A 30 -3.90 -17.59 2.03
CA ALA A 30 -4.18 -19.03 2.06
C ALA A 30 -5.53 -19.41 1.41
N ARG A 31 -6.46 -18.45 1.28
CA ARG A 31 -7.76 -18.62 0.58
C ARG A 31 -7.71 -18.16 -0.88
N GLY A 32 -6.52 -17.94 -1.44
CA GLY A 32 -6.33 -17.52 -2.84
C GLY A 32 -6.59 -16.04 -3.09
N THR A 33 -6.60 -15.20 -2.07
CA THR A 33 -6.77 -13.74 -2.22
C THR A 33 -5.44 -13.07 -2.52
N LYS A 34 -5.40 -12.15 -3.48
CA LYS A 34 -4.23 -11.31 -3.74
C LYS A 34 -4.20 -10.10 -2.81
N VAL A 35 -3.01 -9.70 -2.38
CA VAL A 35 -2.84 -8.61 -1.42
C VAL A 35 -1.90 -7.54 -1.97
N PHE A 36 -2.36 -6.30 -1.93
CA PHE A 36 -1.58 -5.11 -2.26
C PHE A 36 -1.43 -4.27 -1.00
N ILE A 37 -0.21 -3.77 -0.74
CA ILE A 37 0.10 -2.99 0.45
C ILE A 37 0.80 -1.70 0.04
N ILE A 38 0.31 -0.57 0.50
CA ILE A 38 1.06 0.69 0.51
C ILE A 38 1.44 0.95 1.96
N ASP A 39 2.74 0.95 2.23
CA ASP A 39 3.33 1.02 3.57
C ASP A 39 4.23 2.24 3.71
N ILE A 40 4.33 2.74 4.94
CA ILE A 40 5.27 3.77 5.37
C ILE A 40 5.95 3.24 6.63
N GLY A 41 6.93 2.32 6.48
CA GLY A 41 7.55 1.72 7.68
C GLY A 41 8.23 0.37 7.53
N GLY A 42 8.17 -0.28 6.37
CA GLY A 42 8.85 -1.55 6.08
C GLY A 42 8.32 -2.75 6.86
N SER A 43 7.12 -2.66 7.42
CA SER A 43 6.53 -3.68 8.30
C SER A 43 6.22 -4.99 7.57
N TYR A 44 6.12 -4.94 6.23
CA TYR A 44 5.69 -6.07 5.40
C TYR A 44 6.83 -6.72 4.60
N LYS A 45 8.07 -6.24 4.71
CA LYS A 45 9.23 -6.79 3.96
C LYS A 45 9.42 -8.29 4.20
N LYS A 46 9.46 -8.68 5.47
CA LYS A 46 9.69 -10.07 5.88
C LYS A 46 8.61 -11.03 5.38
N ILE A 47 7.34 -10.65 5.46
CA ILE A 47 6.24 -11.50 5.01
C ILE A 47 6.18 -11.60 3.48
N CYS A 48 6.55 -10.54 2.75
CA CYS A 48 6.69 -10.62 1.30
C CYS A 48 7.79 -11.62 0.91
N GLU A 49 8.97 -11.55 1.52
CA GLU A 49 10.08 -12.48 1.24
C GLU A 49 9.72 -13.93 1.57
N LEU A 50 9.08 -14.17 2.72
CA LEU A 50 8.66 -15.51 3.15
C LEU A 50 7.56 -16.14 2.29
N LEU A 51 6.80 -15.34 1.53
CA LEU A 51 5.70 -15.79 0.67
C LEU A 51 6.05 -15.72 -0.82
N ASP A 52 7.34 -15.55 -1.16
CA ASP A 52 7.81 -15.34 -2.54
C ASP A 52 7.04 -14.21 -3.28
N GLY A 53 6.67 -13.18 -2.51
CA GLY A 53 5.99 -11.99 -2.99
C GLY A 53 6.96 -10.92 -3.49
N GLN A 54 6.42 -9.75 -3.81
CA GLN A 54 7.22 -8.60 -4.21
C GLN A 54 7.20 -7.51 -3.14
N TYR A 55 8.37 -7.02 -2.76
CA TYR A 55 8.52 -5.87 -1.88
C TYR A 55 9.36 -4.81 -2.58
N PHE A 56 8.73 -3.68 -2.88
CA PHE A 56 9.35 -2.55 -3.55
C PHE A 56 9.69 -1.48 -2.52
N GLU A 57 10.97 -1.35 -2.21
CA GLU A 57 11.50 -0.27 -1.39
C GLU A 57 11.71 0.97 -2.26
N ILE A 58 10.75 1.90 -2.28
CA ILE A 58 10.75 3.01 -3.23
C ILE A 58 11.60 4.16 -2.68
N ASN A 59 12.73 4.40 -3.33
CA ASN A 59 13.63 5.51 -3.04
C ASN A 59 14.48 5.85 -4.28
N LEU A 60 15.21 6.97 -4.26
CA LEU A 60 15.99 7.44 -5.42
C LEU A 60 17.19 6.55 -5.77
N ASN A 61 17.62 5.67 -4.87
CA ASN A 61 18.74 4.76 -5.04
C ASN A 61 18.28 3.31 -5.29
N SER A 62 16.97 3.06 -5.38
CA SER A 62 16.46 1.71 -5.56
C SER A 62 16.74 1.23 -6.98
N GLU A 63 17.08 -0.05 -7.12
CA GLU A 63 17.14 -0.74 -8.42
C GLU A 63 15.74 -0.91 -9.05
N TYR A 64 14.68 -0.73 -8.25
CA TYR A 64 13.31 -0.83 -8.71
C TYR A 64 12.91 0.37 -9.58
N THR A 65 12.13 0.09 -10.61
CA THR A 65 11.58 1.08 -11.52
C THR A 65 10.07 0.86 -11.66
N LEU A 66 9.33 1.96 -11.76
CA LEU A 66 7.88 1.98 -11.89
C LEU A 66 7.50 2.81 -13.10
N ASN A 67 7.46 2.17 -14.27
CA ASN A 67 7.03 2.83 -15.50
C ASN A 67 5.52 3.13 -15.46
N PRO A 68 5.08 4.40 -15.43
CA PRO A 68 3.65 4.71 -15.43
C PRO A 68 2.95 4.27 -16.74
N PHE A 69 3.69 4.17 -17.85
CA PHE A 69 3.19 3.82 -19.18
C PHE A 69 3.14 2.31 -19.43
N GLU A 70 3.58 1.49 -18.46
CA GLU A 70 3.67 0.04 -18.64
C GLU A 70 2.30 -0.56 -18.95
N LEU A 71 2.25 -1.45 -19.95
CA LEU A 71 1.09 -2.25 -20.32
C LEU A 71 1.33 -3.72 -19.95
N ASN A 72 0.23 -4.46 -19.71
CA ASN A 72 0.29 -5.90 -19.50
C ASN A 72 0.88 -6.60 -20.74
N ASP A 73 0.36 -6.26 -21.92
CA ASP A 73 0.94 -6.62 -23.21
C ASP A 73 1.34 -5.34 -23.98
N PRO A 74 2.64 -5.17 -24.31
CA PRO A 74 3.09 -4.07 -25.18
C PRO A 74 2.46 -4.02 -26.58
N ASN A 75 1.76 -5.08 -27.01
CA ASN A 75 1.01 -5.11 -28.27
C ASN A 75 -0.35 -4.41 -28.16
N ASP A 76 -0.91 -4.32 -26.95
CA ASP A 76 -2.23 -3.76 -26.73
C ASP A 76 -2.22 -2.23 -26.88
N LEU A 77 -3.40 -1.68 -27.20
CA LEU A 77 -3.62 -0.24 -27.07
C LEU A 77 -4.03 0.06 -25.62
N PRO A 78 -3.57 1.18 -25.04
CA PRO A 78 -4.05 1.59 -23.72
C PRO A 78 -5.55 1.87 -23.80
N GLY A 79 -6.30 1.36 -22.82
CA GLY A 79 -7.70 1.73 -22.64
C GLY A 79 -7.85 3.21 -22.24
N SER A 80 -9.06 3.75 -22.35
CA SER A 80 -9.36 5.14 -21.99
C SER A 80 -8.97 5.47 -20.55
N ASP A 81 -9.13 4.52 -19.63
CA ASP A 81 -8.85 4.75 -18.21
C ASP A 81 -7.35 4.80 -17.93
N LYS A 82 -6.54 4.01 -18.67
CA LYS A 82 -5.08 4.11 -18.62
C LYS A 82 -4.60 5.48 -19.12
N ILE A 83 -5.16 5.97 -20.23
CA ILE A 83 -4.83 7.30 -20.76
C ILE A 83 -5.22 8.40 -19.77
N LYS A 84 -6.42 8.38 -19.20
CA LYS A 84 -6.85 9.35 -18.17
C LYS A 84 -5.95 9.32 -16.93
N GLY A 85 -5.58 8.12 -16.48
CA GLY A 85 -4.64 7.94 -15.38
C GLY A 85 -3.27 8.57 -15.68
N LEU A 86 -2.75 8.38 -16.90
CA LEU A 86 -1.52 9.00 -17.37
C LEU A 86 -1.62 10.53 -17.47
N VAL A 87 -2.75 11.07 -17.94
CA VAL A 87 -2.99 12.52 -17.94
C VAL A 87 -2.91 13.07 -16.51
N SER A 88 -3.51 12.40 -15.53
CA SER A 88 -3.44 12.81 -14.13
C SER A 88 -2.02 12.72 -13.56
N ILE A 89 -1.24 11.71 -13.97
CA ILE A 89 0.17 11.55 -13.60
C ILE A 89 1.00 12.70 -14.17
N ILE A 90 0.84 13.00 -15.46
CA ILE A 90 1.56 14.08 -16.13
C ILE A 90 1.17 15.43 -15.53
N GLU A 91 -0.11 15.66 -15.26
CA GLU A 91 -0.57 16.85 -14.55
C GLU A 91 0.17 17.02 -13.22
N GLN A 92 0.19 15.98 -12.37
CA GLN A 92 0.88 15.99 -11.09
C GLN A 92 2.40 16.24 -11.20
N MET A 93 3.02 15.94 -12.35
CA MET A 93 4.45 16.18 -12.61
C MET A 93 4.76 17.62 -13.07
N VAL A 94 3.78 18.32 -13.64
CA VAL A 94 4.02 19.60 -14.36
C VAL A 94 3.27 20.80 -13.78
N VAL A 95 2.33 20.58 -12.85
CA VAL A 95 1.62 21.66 -12.16
C VAL A 95 2.03 21.75 -10.70
N ASP A 96 2.01 22.96 -10.17
CA ASP A 96 2.16 23.18 -8.72
C ASP A 96 0.90 22.67 -7.99
N SER A 97 1.03 22.39 -6.68
CA SER A 97 0.01 21.67 -5.89
C SER A 97 -1.40 22.28 -5.92
N ASP A 98 -1.55 23.58 -6.19
CA ASP A 98 -2.83 24.29 -6.22
C ASP A 98 -3.34 24.59 -7.64
N GLU A 99 -2.55 24.27 -8.67
CA GLU A 99 -2.90 24.51 -10.06
C GLU A 99 -3.50 23.28 -10.75
N LYS A 100 -4.20 23.51 -11.86
CA LYS A 100 -4.72 22.44 -12.71
C LYS A 100 -4.51 22.81 -14.16
N LEU A 101 -4.25 21.79 -14.98
CA LEU A 101 -4.28 21.94 -16.41
C LEU A 101 -5.69 22.31 -16.87
N SER A 102 -5.77 23.23 -17.81
CA SER A 102 -7.01 23.54 -18.51
C SER A 102 -7.53 22.32 -19.26
N ARG A 103 -8.84 22.33 -19.58
CA ARG A 103 -9.44 21.26 -20.37
C ARG A 103 -8.75 21.08 -21.72
N LEU A 104 -8.29 22.17 -22.34
CA LEU A 104 -7.59 22.12 -23.62
C LEU A 104 -6.21 21.44 -23.48
N GLU A 105 -5.42 21.82 -22.47
CA GLU A 105 -4.12 21.20 -22.21
C GLU A 105 -4.26 19.70 -21.93
N ARG A 106 -5.28 19.29 -21.14
CA ARG A 106 -5.57 17.88 -20.89
C ARG A 106 -5.89 17.10 -22.17
N VAL A 107 -6.70 17.66 -23.07
CA VAL A 107 -7.02 17.03 -24.37
C VAL A 107 -5.76 16.90 -25.23
N LYS A 108 -4.90 17.93 -25.27
CA LYS A 108 -3.63 17.87 -26.01
C LYS A 108 -2.70 16.78 -25.47
N ILE A 109 -2.63 16.61 -24.15
CA ILE A 109 -1.86 15.52 -23.52
C ILE A 109 -2.46 14.16 -23.88
N GLU A 110 -3.78 14.00 -23.82
CA GLU A 110 -4.48 12.76 -24.19
C GLU A 110 -4.21 12.35 -25.65
N GLU A 111 -4.29 13.31 -26.58
CA GLU A 111 -3.93 13.09 -27.99
C GLU A 111 -2.45 12.71 -28.14
N ALA A 112 -1.54 13.45 -27.49
CA ALA A 112 -0.11 13.19 -27.53
C ALA A 112 0.25 11.80 -26.98
N LEU A 113 -0.34 11.42 -25.84
CA LEU A 113 -0.19 10.08 -25.26
C LEU A 113 -0.62 9.01 -26.26
N THR A 114 -1.80 9.16 -26.86
CA THR A 114 -2.32 8.21 -27.85
C THR A 114 -1.35 8.03 -29.03
N GLN A 115 -0.79 9.12 -29.54
CA GLN A 115 0.19 9.10 -30.63
C GLN A 115 1.51 8.44 -30.21
N VAL A 116 1.98 8.70 -28.99
CA VAL A 116 3.20 8.09 -28.43
C VAL A 116 3.05 6.57 -28.33
N PHE A 117 1.93 6.07 -27.79
CA PHE A 117 1.67 4.63 -27.75
C PHE A 117 1.65 4.00 -29.16
N GLN A 118 1.01 4.66 -30.13
CA GLN A 118 0.98 4.18 -31.51
C GLN A 118 2.37 4.15 -32.15
N LYS A 119 3.17 5.21 -31.96
CA LYS A 119 4.51 5.35 -32.53
C LYS A 119 5.51 4.36 -31.93
N VAL A 120 5.52 4.16 -30.62
CA VAL A 120 6.44 3.21 -29.97
C VAL A 120 6.12 1.77 -30.39
N ARG A 121 4.85 1.44 -30.65
CA ARG A 121 4.43 0.10 -31.10
C ARG A 121 4.91 -0.27 -32.51
N THR A 122 5.11 0.71 -33.40
CA THR A 122 5.56 0.44 -34.78
C THR A 122 7.06 0.24 -34.89
N VAL A 123 7.83 0.55 -33.84
CA VAL A 123 9.27 0.29 -33.78
C VAL A 123 9.51 -1.21 -33.57
N SER A 124 10.54 -1.74 -34.23
CA SER A 124 10.90 -3.16 -34.31
C SER A 124 11.12 -3.86 -32.95
N SER A 125 11.31 -3.11 -31.86
CA SER A 125 11.29 -3.61 -30.48
C SER A 125 10.00 -3.15 -29.79
N LYS A 126 8.95 -3.98 -29.84
CA LYS A 126 7.67 -3.65 -29.17
C LYS A 126 7.88 -3.58 -27.66
N ARG A 127 7.80 -2.38 -27.12
CA ARG A 127 7.88 -2.09 -25.68
C ARG A 127 6.78 -1.11 -25.29
N SER A 128 6.47 -1.07 -24.00
CA SER A 128 5.70 0.03 -23.43
C SER A 128 6.47 1.35 -23.64
N PRO A 129 5.80 2.48 -23.89
CA PRO A 129 6.45 3.78 -23.91
C PRO A 129 7.12 4.09 -22.56
N LEU A 130 8.05 5.03 -22.61
CA LEU A 130 8.68 5.66 -21.46
C LEU A 130 8.27 7.12 -21.39
N LEU A 131 8.47 7.77 -20.25
CA LEU A 131 8.20 9.20 -20.10
C LEU A 131 9.11 10.02 -21.02
N SER A 132 10.33 9.56 -21.31
CA SER A 132 11.22 10.16 -22.32
C SER A 132 10.61 10.17 -23.72
N ASP A 133 9.86 9.13 -24.09
CA ASP A 133 9.21 9.09 -25.42
C ASP A 133 8.11 10.14 -25.51
N PHE A 134 7.34 10.30 -24.44
CA PHE A 134 6.33 11.33 -24.33
C PHE A 134 6.93 12.74 -24.34
N SER A 135 7.97 12.98 -23.53
CA SER A 135 8.68 14.26 -23.49
C SER A 135 9.27 14.64 -24.86
N ALA A 136 9.93 13.70 -25.54
CA ALA A 136 10.51 13.93 -26.87
C ALA A 136 9.43 14.21 -27.94
N TYR A 137 8.27 13.53 -27.86
CA TYR A 137 7.14 13.82 -28.72
C TYR A 137 6.61 15.25 -28.51
N CYS A 138 6.45 15.66 -27.24
CA CYS A 138 6.01 16.99 -26.87
C CYS A 138 6.99 18.09 -27.30
N GLU A 139 8.29 17.86 -27.17
CA GLU A 139 9.34 18.80 -27.60
C GLU A 139 9.34 19.05 -29.12
N GLN A 140 9.04 18.02 -29.92
CA GLN A 140 8.95 18.10 -31.37
C GLN A 140 7.61 18.67 -31.89
N SER A 141 6.64 18.89 -31.00
CA SER A 141 5.33 19.43 -31.36
C SER A 141 5.44 20.87 -31.89
N LYS A 142 4.51 21.28 -32.75
CA LYS A 142 4.33 22.70 -33.12
C LYS A 142 3.56 23.49 -32.05
N ASP A 143 2.95 22.80 -31.09
CA ASP A 143 2.18 23.39 -30.01
C ASP A 143 3.10 23.85 -28.87
N GLU A 144 3.06 25.14 -28.54
CA GLU A 144 3.92 25.74 -27.51
C GLU A 144 3.59 25.24 -26.08
N GLU A 145 2.35 24.82 -25.81
CA GLU A 145 1.98 24.25 -24.50
C GLU A 145 2.62 22.87 -24.32
N LEU A 146 2.60 22.03 -25.36
CA LEU A 146 3.28 20.73 -25.31
C LEU A 146 4.80 20.90 -25.15
N LYS A 147 5.42 21.88 -25.81
CA LYS A 147 6.84 22.18 -25.58
C LYS A 147 7.12 22.63 -24.15
N LYS A 148 6.23 23.41 -23.53
CA LYS A 148 6.34 23.80 -22.12
C LYS A 148 6.27 22.58 -21.20
N ILE A 149 5.33 21.67 -21.46
CA ILE A 149 5.21 20.39 -20.73
C ILE A 149 6.51 19.57 -20.84
N ALA A 150 7.09 19.45 -22.03
CA ALA A 150 8.35 18.72 -22.22
C ALA A 150 9.49 19.28 -21.33
N LYS A 151 9.59 20.61 -21.23
CA LYS A 151 10.58 21.27 -20.35
C LYS A 151 10.35 20.97 -18.86
N LEU A 152 9.09 20.98 -18.42
CA LEU A 152 8.71 20.67 -17.04
C LEU A 152 8.93 19.19 -16.69
N LEU A 153 8.88 18.30 -17.69
CA LEU A 153 9.15 16.87 -17.52
C LEU A 153 10.64 16.53 -17.34
N PHE A 154 11.56 17.48 -17.53
CA PHE A 154 13.01 17.23 -17.43
C PHE A 154 13.45 16.50 -16.14
N PRO A 155 12.99 16.86 -14.92
CA PRO A 155 13.38 16.16 -13.69
C PRO A 155 12.93 14.69 -13.63
N TRP A 156 11.94 14.33 -14.43
CA TRP A 156 11.24 13.06 -14.43
C TRP A 156 11.74 12.09 -15.51
N THR A 157 12.67 12.50 -16.36
CA THR A 157 13.12 11.72 -17.53
C THR A 157 14.59 11.34 -17.46
N GLY A 158 14.95 10.25 -18.15
CA GLY A 158 16.30 9.73 -18.30
C GLY A 158 17.02 9.52 -16.98
N ASN A 159 18.23 10.11 -16.88
CA ASN A 159 19.09 9.99 -15.70
C ASN A 159 18.85 11.07 -14.64
N ALA A 160 17.82 11.92 -14.80
CA ALA A 160 17.42 12.86 -13.77
C ALA A 160 16.99 12.11 -12.49
N PRO A 161 17.00 12.77 -11.31
CA PRO A 161 16.75 12.09 -10.04
C PRO A 161 15.47 11.25 -10.03
N PHE A 162 14.35 11.78 -10.54
CA PHE A 162 13.07 11.06 -10.57
C PHE A 162 12.96 10.13 -11.79
N GLY A 163 13.62 10.49 -12.91
CA GLY A 163 13.68 9.67 -14.12
C GLY A 163 14.32 8.30 -13.90
N LYS A 164 15.30 8.19 -13.00
CA LYS A 164 15.89 6.88 -12.64
C LYS A 164 14.86 5.87 -12.12
N LEU A 165 13.80 6.35 -11.46
CA LEU A 165 12.73 5.55 -10.89
C LEU A 165 11.56 5.32 -11.87
N LEU A 166 11.24 6.30 -12.71
CA LEU A 166 10.00 6.29 -13.51
C LEU A 166 10.22 6.05 -15.02
N ASP A 167 11.41 6.33 -15.53
CA ASP A 167 11.68 6.42 -16.96
C ASP A 167 12.51 5.25 -17.50
N LYS A 168 12.21 4.06 -17.00
CA LYS A 168 12.83 2.79 -17.39
C LYS A 168 11.77 1.70 -17.39
N SER A 169 11.97 0.68 -18.22
CA SER A 169 11.08 -0.49 -18.16
C SER A 169 11.21 -1.17 -16.79
N GLY A 170 10.06 -1.38 -16.15
CA GLY A 170 9.94 -2.07 -14.88
C GLY A 170 8.60 -2.79 -14.87
N LYS A 171 8.61 -4.09 -14.56
CA LYS A 171 7.39 -4.90 -14.50
C LYS A 171 7.13 -5.37 -13.09
N ILE A 172 5.93 -5.04 -12.61
CA ILE A 172 5.36 -5.66 -11.42
C ILE A 172 4.86 -7.05 -11.83
N ASN A 173 5.28 -8.09 -11.13
CA ASN A 173 4.79 -9.44 -11.35
C ASN A 173 3.41 -9.60 -10.71
N THR A 174 2.37 -9.31 -11.49
CA THR A 174 0.98 -9.39 -11.04
C THR A 174 0.52 -10.79 -10.67
N SER A 175 1.31 -11.85 -10.93
CA SER A 175 1.01 -13.22 -10.48
C SER A 175 1.31 -13.43 -9.00
N SER A 176 2.15 -12.58 -8.37
CA SER A 176 2.47 -12.69 -6.95
C SER A 176 1.23 -12.54 -6.06
N SER A 177 1.15 -13.34 -5.01
CA SER A 177 0.04 -13.35 -4.05
C SER A 177 0.04 -12.14 -3.13
N ILE A 178 1.22 -11.55 -2.90
CA ILE A 178 1.43 -10.35 -2.10
C ILE A 178 2.43 -9.41 -2.79
N ILE A 179 2.05 -8.14 -2.88
CA ILE A 179 2.89 -7.06 -3.40
C ILE A 179 2.81 -5.88 -2.42
N ALA A 180 3.95 -5.43 -1.92
CA ALA A 180 4.05 -4.31 -1.00
C ALA A 180 4.95 -3.20 -1.57
N PHE A 181 4.52 -1.96 -1.38
CA PHE A 181 5.24 -0.75 -1.78
C PHE A 181 5.55 0.06 -0.53
N ASP A 182 6.83 0.17 -0.17
CA ASP A 182 7.28 1.00 0.94
C ASP A 182 7.67 2.38 0.44
N LEU A 183 6.96 3.39 0.92
CA LEU A 183 7.11 4.79 0.51
C LEU A 183 7.94 5.61 1.51
N LYS A 184 8.47 5.01 2.58
CA LYS A 184 9.24 5.73 3.61
C LYS A 184 10.42 6.52 3.04
N GLY A 185 11.07 5.97 2.00
CA GLY A 185 12.19 6.59 1.30
C GLY A 185 11.83 7.87 0.52
N LEU A 186 10.54 8.17 0.36
CA LEU A 186 10.04 9.34 -0.37
C LEU A 186 9.62 10.51 0.54
N SER A 187 9.72 10.36 1.86
CA SER A 187 9.26 11.37 2.82
C SER A 187 9.89 12.77 2.65
N GLN A 188 11.08 12.86 2.04
CA GLN A 188 11.77 14.11 1.73
C GLN A 188 11.42 14.68 0.35
N TYR A 189 10.58 13.98 -0.43
CA TYR A 189 10.25 14.30 -1.83
C TYR A 189 8.72 14.23 -2.04
N PRO A 190 7.94 15.17 -1.47
CA PRO A 190 6.47 15.11 -1.47
C PRO A 190 5.86 15.09 -2.88
N ASP A 191 6.46 15.78 -3.85
CA ASP A 191 6.00 15.79 -5.24
C ASP A 191 6.16 14.40 -5.89
N LEU A 192 7.33 13.79 -5.70
CA LEU A 192 7.59 12.41 -6.16
C LEU A 192 6.68 11.42 -5.44
N GLN A 193 6.50 11.55 -4.14
CA GLN A 193 5.59 10.70 -3.36
C GLN A 193 4.17 10.79 -3.92
N SER A 194 3.68 11.99 -4.25
CA SER A 194 2.35 12.19 -4.82
C SER A 194 2.20 11.53 -6.20
N VAL A 195 3.21 11.64 -7.06
CA VAL A 195 3.25 10.93 -8.36
C VAL A 195 3.25 9.42 -8.16
N ILE A 196 4.10 8.89 -7.27
CA ILE A 196 4.20 7.45 -7.00
C ILE A 196 2.88 6.92 -6.45
N VAL A 197 2.26 7.62 -5.49
CA VAL A 197 0.95 7.26 -4.96
C VAL A 197 -0.08 7.16 -6.09
N LEU A 198 -0.12 8.12 -7.01
CA LEU A 198 -1.04 8.08 -8.15
C LEU A 198 -0.74 6.91 -9.12
N ILE A 199 0.52 6.58 -9.36
CA ILE A 199 0.92 5.39 -10.15
C ILE A 199 0.42 4.11 -9.48
N LEU A 200 0.66 3.97 -8.18
CA LEU A 200 0.29 2.78 -7.41
C LEU A 200 -1.22 2.62 -7.30
N THR A 201 -1.97 3.70 -7.07
CA THR A 201 -3.44 3.65 -7.00
C THR A 201 -4.03 3.29 -8.35
N ASN A 202 -3.54 3.87 -9.45
CA ASN A 202 -3.97 3.49 -10.80
C ASN A 202 -3.67 2.00 -11.10
N PHE A 203 -2.48 1.51 -10.73
CA PHE A 203 -2.12 0.10 -10.87
C PHE A 203 -3.07 -0.81 -10.06
N ILE A 204 -3.32 -0.48 -8.79
CA ILE A 204 -4.21 -1.29 -7.94
C ILE A 204 -5.65 -1.27 -8.47
N LEU A 205 -6.14 -0.13 -8.97
CA LEU A 205 -7.45 -0.03 -9.59
C LEU A 205 -7.57 -0.96 -10.81
N ASP A 206 -6.59 -0.92 -11.72
CA ASP A 206 -6.53 -1.80 -12.88
C ASP A 206 -6.63 -3.28 -12.46
N GLN A 207 -5.87 -3.69 -11.44
CA GLN A 207 -5.89 -5.06 -10.93
C GLN A 207 -7.23 -5.47 -10.31
N VAL A 208 -7.95 -4.53 -9.68
CA VAL A 208 -9.25 -4.80 -9.06
C VAL A 208 -10.38 -4.82 -10.08
N GLU A 209 -10.32 -3.97 -11.11
CA GLU A 209 -11.39 -3.80 -12.08
C GLU A 209 -11.34 -4.82 -13.22
N ASN A 210 -10.13 -5.12 -13.70
CA ASN A 210 -9.92 -5.98 -14.86
C ASN A 210 -9.79 -7.47 -14.51
N ASP A 211 -9.36 -7.83 -13.30
CA ASP A 211 -9.39 -9.20 -12.82
C ASP A 211 -10.41 -9.37 -11.67
N ARG A 212 -11.61 -9.83 -12.04
CA ARG A 212 -12.70 -10.15 -11.08
C ARG A 212 -12.71 -11.62 -10.63
N SER A 213 -11.82 -12.46 -11.18
CA SER A 213 -11.76 -13.89 -10.84
C SER A 213 -11.14 -14.12 -9.47
N THR A 214 -10.20 -13.25 -9.10
CA THR A 214 -9.45 -13.33 -7.85
C THR A 214 -9.82 -12.13 -6.98
N ALA A 215 -10.21 -12.36 -5.71
CA ALA A 215 -10.45 -11.26 -4.78
C ALA A 215 -9.15 -10.53 -4.41
N LYS A 216 -9.23 -9.22 -4.19
CA LYS A 216 -8.08 -8.41 -3.75
C LYS A 216 -8.31 -7.85 -2.34
N ARG A 217 -7.25 -7.76 -1.55
CA ARG A 217 -7.21 -6.96 -0.31
C ARG A 217 -6.16 -5.89 -0.48
N VAL A 218 -6.57 -4.64 -0.30
CA VAL A 218 -5.67 -3.49 -0.36
C VAL A 218 -5.48 -2.98 1.06
N LEU A 219 -4.24 -2.91 1.52
CA LEU A 219 -3.89 -2.39 2.84
C LEU A 219 -3.19 -1.05 2.63
N LEU A 220 -3.69 -0.02 3.30
CA LEU A 220 -3.04 1.28 3.39
C LEU A 220 -2.57 1.47 4.83
N ASP A 221 -1.26 1.29 5.05
CA ASP A 221 -0.64 1.58 6.34
C ASP A 221 -0.37 3.07 6.49
N GLU A 222 -0.56 3.58 7.70
CA GLU A 222 -0.60 5.02 8.02
C GLU A 222 -1.44 5.81 7.00
N ALA A 223 -2.67 5.33 6.73
CA ALA A 223 -3.55 5.86 5.68
C ALA A 223 -3.82 7.38 5.80
N TRP A 224 -3.70 7.95 7.01
CA TRP A 224 -3.86 9.38 7.24
C TRP A 224 -2.79 10.23 6.53
N ASP A 225 -1.57 9.71 6.37
CA ASP A 225 -0.50 10.44 5.68
C ASP A 225 -0.78 10.45 4.17
N LEU A 226 -1.25 9.33 3.63
CA LEU A 226 -1.66 9.20 2.23
C LEU A 226 -2.86 10.10 1.88
N LEU A 227 -3.75 10.42 2.83
CA LEU A 227 -4.89 11.32 2.62
C LEU A 227 -4.50 12.76 2.28
N LYS A 228 -3.24 13.16 2.54
CA LYS A 228 -2.71 14.47 2.14
C LYS A 228 -2.63 14.63 0.62
N SER A 229 -2.53 13.52 -0.12
CA SER A 229 -2.57 13.53 -1.59
C SER A 229 -4.01 13.48 -2.10
N PRO A 230 -4.45 14.45 -2.93
CA PRO A 230 -5.79 14.42 -3.54
C PRO A 230 -6.07 13.13 -4.33
N ALA A 231 -5.06 12.60 -5.01
CA ALA A 231 -5.14 11.35 -5.75
C ALA A 231 -5.42 10.14 -4.85
N ALA A 232 -4.67 9.98 -3.76
CA ALA A 232 -4.92 8.93 -2.78
C ALA A 232 -6.29 9.10 -2.11
N SER A 233 -6.67 10.33 -1.75
CA SER A 233 -7.98 10.63 -1.16
C SER A 233 -9.13 10.16 -2.07
N ALA A 234 -9.08 10.51 -3.37
CA ALA A 234 -10.06 10.06 -4.35
C ALA A 234 -10.07 8.53 -4.53
N PHE A 235 -8.89 7.90 -4.59
CA PHE A 235 -8.76 6.44 -4.65
C PHE A 235 -9.38 5.76 -3.42
N MET A 236 -9.09 6.26 -2.22
CA MET A 236 -9.60 5.70 -0.96
C MET A 236 -11.12 5.76 -0.91
N GLU A 237 -11.73 6.89 -1.30
CA GLU A 237 -13.19 7.01 -1.37
C GLU A 237 -13.77 6.02 -2.39
N TYR A 238 -13.20 5.96 -3.60
CA TYR A 238 -13.64 5.04 -4.63
C TYR A 238 -13.56 3.58 -4.19
N ALA A 239 -12.40 3.19 -3.64
CA ALA A 239 -12.15 1.84 -3.15
C ALA A 239 -13.14 1.46 -2.04
N ALA A 240 -13.36 2.35 -1.07
CA ALA A 240 -14.31 2.13 0.02
C ALA A 240 -15.74 1.87 -0.52
N ARG A 241 -16.17 2.56 -1.56
CA ARG A 241 -17.54 2.43 -2.11
C ARG A 241 -17.68 1.25 -3.09
N THR A 242 -16.64 0.95 -3.86
CA THR A 242 -16.76 0.17 -5.09
C THR A 242 -16.11 -1.20 -5.04
N PHE A 243 -15.01 -1.40 -4.29
CA PHE A 243 -14.27 -2.69 -4.28
C PHE A 243 -15.12 -3.89 -3.87
N ARG A 244 -16.13 -3.66 -3.03
CA ARG A 244 -17.11 -4.67 -2.63
C ARG A 244 -17.79 -5.38 -3.82
N LYS A 245 -17.93 -4.71 -4.97
CA LYS A 245 -18.58 -5.27 -6.18
C LYS A 245 -17.77 -6.40 -6.81
N THR A 246 -16.46 -6.49 -6.52
CA THR A 246 -15.56 -7.53 -7.05
C THR A 246 -15.15 -8.54 -5.99
N GLY A 247 -15.81 -8.55 -4.82
CA GLY A 247 -15.37 -9.34 -3.66
C GLY A 247 -14.08 -8.83 -3.03
N SER A 248 -13.57 -7.69 -3.49
CA SER A 248 -12.38 -7.02 -2.98
C SER A 248 -12.71 -6.13 -1.78
N GLY A 249 -11.68 -5.70 -1.06
CA GLY A 249 -11.84 -4.79 0.07
C GLY A 249 -10.57 -4.00 0.36
N ILE A 250 -10.75 -2.86 1.01
CA ILE A 250 -9.67 -1.97 1.43
C ILE A 250 -9.61 -1.86 2.96
N SER A 251 -8.41 -1.94 3.52
CA SER A 251 -8.14 -1.80 4.95
C SER A 251 -7.35 -0.51 5.19
N PHE A 252 -7.91 0.38 5.99
CA PHE A 252 -7.28 1.62 6.41
C PHE A 252 -6.66 1.39 7.78
N ILE A 253 -5.34 1.48 7.88
CA ILE A 253 -4.60 1.22 9.11
C ILE A 253 -4.00 2.55 9.57
N THR A 254 -4.22 2.92 10.83
CA THR A 254 -3.75 4.20 11.38
C THR A 254 -3.51 4.11 12.88
N GLN A 255 -2.67 4.99 13.42
CA GLN A 255 -2.56 5.18 14.87
C GLN A 255 -3.73 6.01 15.43
N GLY A 256 -4.04 7.12 14.76
CA GLY A 256 -5.13 8.04 15.11
C GLY A 256 -6.28 7.94 14.11
N VAL A 257 -7.51 7.76 14.61
CA VAL A 257 -8.71 7.76 13.75
C VAL A 257 -9.16 9.17 13.39
N GLU A 258 -8.77 10.16 14.20
CA GLU A 258 -9.21 11.55 14.09
C GLU A 258 -8.87 12.15 12.74
N GLU A 259 -7.64 11.98 12.29
CA GLU A 259 -7.15 12.52 11.01
C GLU A 259 -7.93 11.95 9.83
N ILE A 260 -8.27 10.65 9.88
CA ILE A 260 -9.11 10.02 8.86
C ILE A 260 -10.52 10.62 8.91
N VAL A 261 -11.12 10.78 10.09
CA VAL A 261 -12.50 11.27 10.22
C VAL A 261 -12.62 12.74 9.79
N GLN A 262 -11.62 13.56 10.09
CA GLN A 262 -11.59 14.98 9.75
C GLN A 262 -11.29 15.23 8.27
N SER A 263 -10.75 14.24 7.56
CA SER A 263 -10.53 14.33 6.11
C SER A 263 -11.86 14.44 5.33
N GLN A 264 -11.79 15.00 4.12
CA GLN A 264 -12.96 15.16 3.24
C GLN A 264 -13.66 13.82 2.94
N VAL A 265 -12.89 12.72 2.89
CA VAL A 265 -13.39 11.36 2.58
C VAL A 265 -13.66 10.53 3.84
N GLY A 266 -13.45 11.09 5.04
CA GLY A 266 -13.57 10.37 6.31
C GLY A 266 -14.94 9.75 6.52
N SER A 267 -16.01 10.50 6.21
CA SER A 267 -17.38 9.98 6.30
C SER A 267 -17.63 8.79 5.35
N ALA A 268 -17.07 8.84 4.13
CA ALA A 268 -17.17 7.75 3.17
C ALA A 268 -16.43 6.51 3.67
N ILE A 269 -15.22 6.67 4.23
CA ILE A 269 -14.44 5.58 4.82
C ILE A 269 -15.18 4.95 6.00
N LEU A 270 -15.65 5.74 6.97
CA LEU A 270 -16.31 5.23 8.18
C LEU A 270 -17.61 4.49 7.88
N ASN A 271 -18.42 5.03 6.96
CA ASN A 271 -19.71 4.45 6.58
C ASN A 271 -19.55 3.18 5.73
N ASN A 272 -18.45 3.06 4.98
CA ASN A 272 -18.20 1.91 4.11
C ASN A 272 -17.20 0.90 4.70
N THR A 273 -16.73 1.07 5.94
CA THR A 273 -15.96 0.05 6.67
C THR A 273 -16.89 -0.82 7.50
N ALA A 274 -17.29 -1.97 6.96
CA ALA A 274 -18.18 -2.91 7.66
C ALA A 274 -17.53 -3.53 8.91
N SER A 275 -16.20 -3.57 8.93
CA SER A 275 -15.42 -4.00 10.09
C SER A 275 -14.54 -2.88 10.63
N LYS A 276 -14.42 -2.80 11.96
CA LYS A 276 -13.47 -1.92 12.65
C LYS A 276 -12.76 -2.73 13.72
N LEU A 277 -11.43 -2.73 13.67
CA LEU A 277 -10.58 -3.40 14.63
C LEU A 277 -9.84 -2.35 15.46
N ILE A 278 -10.21 -2.24 16.73
CA ILE A 278 -9.60 -1.31 17.67
C ILE A 278 -8.64 -2.11 18.54
N MET A 279 -7.35 -1.97 18.26
CA MET A 279 -6.27 -2.52 19.07
C MET A 279 -6.03 -1.65 20.31
N LEU A 280 -5.11 -2.07 21.17
CA LEU A 280 -4.74 -1.34 22.38
C LEU A 280 -4.43 0.14 22.13
N GLN A 281 -5.02 1.00 22.94
CA GLN A 281 -4.87 2.45 22.87
C GLN A 281 -4.09 2.97 24.09
N LYS A 282 -3.12 3.84 23.84
CA LYS A 282 -2.38 4.62 24.83
C LYS A 282 -2.93 6.05 24.78
N GLY A 283 -3.25 6.63 25.94
CA GLY A 283 -3.80 7.97 26.02
C GLY A 283 -5.33 8.01 26.04
N ASP A 284 -5.92 9.12 25.58
CA ASP A 284 -7.35 9.38 25.72
C ASP A 284 -8.20 8.61 24.69
N THR A 285 -8.88 7.57 25.17
CA THR A 285 -9.81 6.77 24.36
C THR A 285 -11.14 7.46 24.09
N GLN A 286 -11.48 8.58 24.75
CA GLN A 286 -12.74 9.29 24.53
C GLN A 286 -12.86 9.83 23.11
N VAL A 287 -11.73 10.14 22.47
CA VAL A 287 -11.65 10.51 21.05
C VAL A 287 -12.30 9.44 20.17
N LEU A 288 -12.12 8.16 20.50
CA LEU A 288 -12.75 7.05 19.78
C LEU A 288 -14.28 7.02 19.96
N SER A 289 -14.79 7.40 21.14
CA SER A 289 -16.23 7.44 21.40
C SER A 289 -16.93 8.41 20.44
N LYS A 290 -16.36 9.62 20.31
CA LYS A 290 -16.84 10.65 19.39
C LYS A 290 -16.88 10.16 17.93
N TYR A 291 -15.79 9.56 17.45
CA TYR A 291 -15.62 9.27 16.03
C TYR A 291 -16.19 7.92 15.59
N LEU A 292 -16.17 6.91 16.46
CA LEU A 292 -16.64 5.57 16.17
C LEU A 292 -18.01 5.26 16.78
N LYS A 293 -18.64 6.26 17.43
CA LYS A 293 -19.95 6.16 18.09
C LYS A 293 -19.98 5.05 19.14
N LEU A 294 -18.90 4.92 19.91
CA LEU A 294 -18.77 3.91 20.96
C LEU A 294 -19.46 4.37 22.24
N ASN A 295 -20.20 3.47 22.88
CA ASN A 295 -20.79 3.73 24.17
C ASN A 295 -19.76 3.56 25.31
N SER A 296 -20.14 3.99 26.53
CA SER A 296 -19.23 3.96 27.67
C SER A 296 -18.76 2.56 28.09
N GLN A 297 -19.55 1.51 27.84
CA GLN A 297 -19.14 0.13 28.09
C GLN A 297 -18.10 -0.33 27.07
N GLU A 298 -18.31 -0.03 25.78
CA GLU A 298 -17.35 -0.36 24.71
C GLU A 298 -16.01 0.33 24.94
N ILE A 299 -16.02 1.60 25.38
CA ILE A 299 -14.80 2.31 25.76
C ILE A 299 -14.09 1.63 26.94
N ARG A 300 -14.82 1.24 27.99
CA ARG A 300 -14.24 0.48 29.11
C ARG A 300 -13.62 -0.86 28.68
N VAL A 301 -14.25 -1.53 27.71
CA VAL A 301 -13.73 -2.78 27.13
C VAL A 301 -12.46 -2.51 26.33
N ILE A 302 -12.40 -1.44 25.54
CA ILE A 302 -11.19 -1.05 24.79
C ILE A 302 -10.05 -0.70 25.74
N GLN A 303 -10.35 0.01 26.83
CA GLN A 303 -9.37 0.35 27.86
C GLN A 303 -8.85 -0.87 28.64
N SER A 304 -9.61 -1.97 28.67
CA SER A 304 -9.23 -3.20 29.37
C SER A 304 -8.48 -4.20 28.48
N LEU A 305 -8.34 -3.93 27.18
CA LEU A 305 -7.59 -4.78 26.25
C LEU A 305 -6.18 -5.01 26.76
N ARG A 306 -5.72 -6.25 26.65
CA ARG A 306 -4.40 -6.69 27.08
C ARG A 306 -3.58 -7.23 25.91
N GLN A 307 -2.28 -7.12 26.08
CA GLN A 307 -1.32 -7.74 25.20
C GLN A 307 -0.25 -8.43 26.05
N LYS A 308 0.12 -9.65 25.67
CA LYS A 308 1.28 -10.35 26.18
C LYS A 308 2.16 -10.71 24.99
N LYS A 309 3.26 -9.97 24.82
CA LYS A 309 4.20 -10.16 23.70
C LYS A 309 4.56 -11.63 23.54
N GLY A 310 4.57 -12.14 22.31
CA GLY A 310 4.83 -13.56 22.02
C GLY A 310 3.63 -14.49 22.22
N PHE A 311 2.65 -14.12 23.06
CA PHE A 311 1.51 -14.98 23.38
C PHE A 311 0.22 -14.53 22.71
N TYR A 312 -0.19 -13.27 22.93
CA TYR A 312 -1.41 -12.74 22.35
C TYR A 312 -1.49 -11.23 22.33
N SER A 313 -2.32 -10.71 21.44
CA SER A 313 -2.83 -9.33 21.47
C SER A 313 -4.35 -9.36 21.45
N GLU A 314 -5.00 -8.56 22.28
CA GLU A 314 -6.45 -8.34 22.19
C GLU A 314 -6.79 -7.16 21.29
N GLY A 315 -7.92 -7.27 20.62
CA GLY A 315 -8.54 -6.18 19.87
C GLY A 315 -10.05 -6.20 20.08
N PHE A 316 -10.67 -5.03 20.09
CA PHE A 316 -12.12 -4.89 20.06
C PHE A 316 -12.57 -4.86 18.60
N LEU A 317 -13.29 -5.90 18.18
CA LEU A 317 -13.82 -6.05 16.83
C LEU A 317 -15.28 -5.59 16.78
N MET A 318 -15.53 -4.63 15.91
CA MET A 318 -16.86 -4.25 15.44
C MET A 318 -17.04 -4.85 14.06
N ALA A 319 -18.00 -5.76 13.88
CA ALA A 319 -18.25 -6.43 12.60
C ALA A 319 -19.76 -6.41 12.30
N GLY A 320 -20.20 -5.47 11.46
CA GLY A 320 -21.63 -5.18 11.31
C GLY A 320 -22.22 -4.72 12.64
N ASP A 321 -23.19 -5.47 13.17
CA ASP A 321 -23.80 -5.20 14.48
C ASP A 321 -23.10 -5.94 15.64
N SER A 322 -22.21 -6.89 15.34
CA SER A 322 -21.49 -7.64 16.36
C SER A 322 -20.36 -6.80 16.97
N ARG A 323 -20.20 -6.91 18.29
CA ARG A 323 -19.18 -6.22 19.09
C ARG A 323 -18.56 -7.23 20.05
N GLN A 324 -17.27 -7.49 19.94
CA GLN A 324 -16.60 -8.46 20.79
C GLN A 324 -15.11 -8.17 20.95
N VAL A 325 -14.55 -8.58 22.09
CA VAL A 325 -13.10 -8.71 22.22
C VAL A 325 -12.68 -9.98 21.48
N ILE A 326 -11.72 -9.83 20.59
CA ILE A 326 -11.01 -10.94 19.95
C ILE A 326 -9.58 -10.96 20.44
N ARG A 327 -8.98 -12.15 20.38
CA ARG A 327 -7.61 -12.37 20.80
C ARG A 327 -6.85 -13.07 19.69
N PHE A 328 -5.76 -12.43 19.23
CA PHE A 328 -4.87 -12.98 18.22
C PHE A 328 -3.85 -13.86 18.91
N TYR A 329 -3.98 -15.18 18.71
CA TYR A 329 -3.06 -16.20 19.20
C TYR A 329 -2.23 -16.74 18.04
N PRO A 330 -1.00 -16.24 17.83
CA PRO A 330 -0.14 -16.78 16.79
C PRO A 330 0.41 -18.13 17.21
N SER A 331 0.48 -19.06 16.25
CA SER A 331 1.43 -20.16 16.32
C SER A 331 2.87 -19.63 16.37
N PRO A 332 3.85 -20.43 16.81
CA PRO A 332 5.26 -20.04 16.76
C PRO A 332 5.70 -19.55 15.38
N MET A 333 5.21 -20.19 14.32
CA MET A 333 5.50 -19.81 12.94
C MET A 333 4.93 -18.43 12.60
N GLU A 334 3.63 -18.21 12.86
CA GLU A 334 2.96 -16.92 12.63
C GLU A 334 3.61 -15.78 13.42
N TYR A 335 4.10 -16.08 14.63
CA TYR A 335 4.87 -15.12 15.43
C TYR A 335 6.13 -14.68 14.72
N TRP A 336 6.97 -15.62 14.30
CA TRP A 336 8.26 -15.31 13.67
C TRP A 336 8.11 -14.65 12.29
N ILE A 337 7.06 -15.02 11.55
CA ILE A 337 6.67 -14.33 10.31
C ILE A 337 6.27 -12.87 10.58
N SER A 338 5.60 -12.59 11.69
CA SER A 338 4.92 -11.30 11.92
C SER A 338 5.63 -10.34 12.87
N THR A 339 6.59 -10.81 13.68
CA THR A 339 7.30 -9.97 14.67
C THR A 339 8.11 -8.87 14.00
N SER A 340 8.05 -7.66 14.54
CA SER A 340 8.92 -6.54 14.15
C SER A 340 9.92 -6.17 15.25
N ASP A 341 10.05 -7.01 16.28
CA ASP A 341 10.99 -6.76 17.38
C ASP A 341 12.44 -6.81 16.89
N ALA A 342 13.23 -5.81 17.28
CA ALA A 342 14.62 -5.71 16.87
C ALA A 342 15.47 -6.90 17.32
N ARG A 343 15.23 -7.44 18.53
CA ARG A 343 16.01 -8.58 19.05
C ARG A 343 15.67 -9.84 18.26
N ASP A 344 14.38 -10.10 18.04
CA ASP A 344 13.93 -11.23 17.22
C ASP A 344 14.53 -11.17 15.80
N ASN A 345 14.48 -10.00 15.14
CA ASN A 345 15.03 -9.84 13.78
C ASN A 345 16.55 -10.02 13.75
N LEU A 346 17.29 -9.54 14.76
CA LEU A 346 18.74 -9.78 14.87
C LEU A 346 19.06 -11.26 15.05
N TYR A 347 18.22 -12.00 15.78
CA TYR A 347 18.41 -13.44 15.95
C TYR A 347 18.13 -14.22 14.67
N LEU A 348 17.13 -13.84 13.87
CA LEU A 348 16.94 -14.41 12.53
C LEU A 348 18.17 -14.17 11.65
N GLN A 349 18.71 -12.95 11.63
CA GLN A 349 19.94 -12.62 10.89
C GLN A 349 21.13 -13.46 11.36
N LYS A 350 21.27 -13.64 12.69
CA LYS A 350 22.30 -14.50 13.27
C LYS A 350 22.17 -15.95 12.78
N LEU A 351 20.98 -16.52 12.85
CA LEU A 351 20.71 -17.89 12.36
C LEU A 351 21.04 -18.03 10.86
N MET A 352 20.62 -17.07 10.04
CA MET A 352 20.91 -17.07 8.61
C MET A 352 22.42 -17.05 8.33
N ASN A 353 23.17 -16.19 9.02
CA ASN A 353 24.60 -16.01 8.80
C ASN A 353 25.45 -17.18 9.34
N GLU A 354 25.16 -17.65 10.56
CA GLU A 354 25.95 -18.71 11.20
C GLU A 354 25.72 -20.08 10.57
N ASN A 355 24.48 -20.36 10.15
CA ASN A 355 24.12 -21.66 9.56
C ASN A 355 24.10 -21.64 8.03
N ASN A 356 24.29 -20.47 7.39
CA ASN A 356 24.18 -20.26 5.95
C ASN A 356 22.84 -20.78 5.39
N ILE A 357 21.74 -20.40 6.04
CA ILE A 357 20.36 -20.82 5.71
C ILE A 357 19.51 -19.64 5.24
N SER A 358 18.46 -19.94 4.49
CA SER A 358 17.46 -18.97 4.04
C SER A 358 16.65 -18.38 5.19
N LEU A 359 15.97 -17.24 4.95
CA LEU A 359 15.05 -16.64 5.92
C LEU A 359 13.93 -17.61 6.32
N SER A 360 13.40 -18.39 5.39
CA SER A 360 12.35 -19.39 5.66
C SER A 360 12.85 -20.47 6.62
N GLU A 361 14.04 -21.01 6.40
CA GLU A 361 14.68 -21.99 7.29
C GLU A 361 14.99 -21.40 8.67
N ALA A 362 15.49 -20.16 8.72
CA ALA A 362 15.74 -19.46 9.97
C ALA A 362 14.44 -19.24 10.78
N VAL A 363 13.34 -18.89 10.13
CA VAL A 363 12.01 -18.78 10.77
C VAL A 363 11.54 -20.14 11.30
N VAL A 364 11.71 -21.23 10.54
CA VAL A 364 11.38 -22.59 11.02
C VAL A 364 12.22 -22.94 12.25
N GLN A 365 13.53 -22.67 12.24
CA GLN A 365 14.42 -22.97 13.35
C GLN A 365 14.07 -22.14 14.60
N ALA A 366 13.90 -20.82 14.43
CA ALA A 366 13.51 -19.91 15.51
C ALA A 366 12.15 -20.29 16.13
N SER A 367 11.21 -20.76 15.32
CA SER A 367 9.90 -21.23 15.81
C SER A 367 10.00 -22.43 16.77
N LYS A 368 11.06 -23.25 16.65
CA LYS A 368 11.33 -24.40 17.52
C LYS A 368 12.13 -23.99 18.76
N GLU A 369 13.18 -23.20 18.59
CA GLU A 369 14.11 -22.81 19.68
C GLU A 369 13.50 -21.75 20.60
N ALA A 370 12.75 -20.80 20.03
CA ALA A 370 12.22 -19.64 20.71
C ALA A 370 10.76 -19.38 20.28
N PRO A 371 9.81 -20.28 20.62
CA PRO A 371 8.43 -20.25 20.07
C PRO A 371 7.62 -18.99 20.39
N LEU A 372 8.10 -18.16 21.33
CA LEU A 372 7.44 -16.94 21.80
C LEU A 372 8.33 -15.70 21.60
N GLY A 373 9.35 -15.80 20.75
CA GLY A 373 10.39 -14.79 20.59
C GLY A 373 11.50 -14.88 21.65
N ILE A 374 12.68 -14.37 21.33
CA ILE A 374 13.82 -14.37 22.24
C ILE A 374 13.64 -13.34 23.35
N ALA A 375 12.87 -12.28 23.08
CA ALA A 375 12.51 -11.27 24.06
C ALA A 375 11.84 -11.85 25.32
N ASN A 376 11.23 -13.04 25.21
CA ASN A 376 10.55 -13.74 26.28
C ASN A 376 11.33 -14.95 26.83
N GLN A 377 12.48 -15.33 26.26
CA GLN A 377 13.28 -16.46 26.76
C GLN A 377 13.84 -16.23 28.17
N GLN A 378 13.99 -14.98 28.61
CA GLN A 378 14.34 -14.66 30.02
C GLN A 378 13.31 -15.15 31.05
N PHE A 379 12.12 -15.60 30.64
CA PHE A 379 11.13 -16.20 31.54
C PHE A 379 11.23 -17.73 31.69
N LYS A 380 12.10 -18.42 30.93
CA LYS A 380 12.35 -19.85 31.12
C LYS A 380 13.36 -20.16 32.24
N GLU A 381 14.14 -19.17 32.68
CA GLU A 381 15.03 -19.32 33.85
C GLU A 381 14.33 -18.95 35.18
N ALA A 382 13.04 -18.59 35.15
CA ALA A 382 12.27 -18.15 36.32
C ALA A 382 10.95 -18.93 36.56
N LEU A 383 10.77 -20.07 35.89
CA LEU A 383 9.74 -21.08 36.16
C LEU A 383 10.44 -22.43 36.34
#